data_AF-A0A3Q3KBN9-F1
#
_entry.id   AF-A0A3Q3KBN9-F1
#
_cell.length_a   1.000
_cell.length_b   1.000
_cell.length_c   1.000
_cell.angle_alpha   90.00
_cell.angle_beta   90.00
_cell.angle_gamma   90.00
#
_symmetry.space_group_name_H-M   'P 1'
#
loop_
_entity.id
_entity.type
_entity.pdbx_description
1 polymer ?
#
loop_
_entity_poly.entity_id
_entity_poly.type
_entity_poly.pdbx_seq_one_letter_code
_entity_poly.pdbx_strand_id
1 'polypeptide(L)'
;MVAAPFCAFKCTVSGSYNRLVGSFFIVCWRGLAANMPTVGVRRELLFKALGRAYTDEEFDELCFEYGLELDEITSEKEIISREQGDSKAAGASDVILYKIDVPANRYDLLCLEGLARGLQVFKNKLEAPRYRRVRPVSGESQKLIITKETEAVRRHAVAAVLRNITFTQERYDSFIELQEKLHQNVCRKRSLVAIGTHDLDTISGPFTYTAKPPGDISFKPLNQSQEFTATQLMSLYKTDSHLRHYLHIIEDKPVYPVIYDSNGIVLSMPPIINGDHSKITLKTRNVFIECTATDLNKAKIVLDMMVTMFSEYCLQPFTVEEAEVVYPDGKACIYPELAYRKEKLSSEFINRKVGINESTEKIAQLLTRMCLRSRATGVGDEIEVEIPPTRSDVIHACDIMEDAAIAYGFNNIIRTTPHTYTVANQFPLNKLTELLRQDLAAAGFTEALNFALCSQEDIADKLGKKISETRAVHISNPKTAEFQVARTTLLPGLLKTIAANRKMPLPLKLFEISDVVLKDETKDVGARNSRRFCAIYYNKSPGFEVIHGLLDRTMQLLEVKSARGDGYHIQAADDNTFFPGRCAEIRASRSPPPRCNQPL
;
A
#
# COMPACT_ATOMS: atom_id res chain seq x y z
N MET A 1 -18.62 -54.81 -21.02
CA MET A 1 -17.89 -55.02 -22.29
C MET A 1 -17.74 -53.62 -22.90
N VAL A 2 -16.59 -52.96 -23.04
CA VAL A 2 -15.17 -53.32 -23.25
C VAL A 2 -14.35 -52.09 -22.73
N ALA A 3 -13.60 -52.16 -21.62
CA ALA A 3 -12.12 -52.29 -21.52
C ALA A 3 -11.34 -51.60 -22.68
N ALA A 4 -10.33 -50.74 -22.57
CA ALA A 4 -9.35 -50.31 -21.56
C ALA A 4 -8.60 -49.09 -22.22
N PRO A 5 -7.37 -48.69 -21.84
CA PRO A 5 -6.76 -48.38 -20.55
C PRO A 5 -6.24 -46.91 -20.53
N PHE A 6 -5.92 -46.35 -19.37
CA PHE A 6 -4.90 -45.27 -19.30
C PHE A 6 -3.87 -45.61 -18.24
N CYS A 7 -2.62 -45.63 -18.70
CA CYS A 7 -1.40 -46.04 -18.01
C CYS A 7 -1.11 -45.25 -16.73
N ALA A 8 -0.58 -45.97 -15.75
CA ALA A 8 0.23 -45.42 -14.69
C ALA A 8 1.49 -44.78 -15.27
N PHE A 9 1.70 -43.48 -15.00
CA PHE A 9 3.00 -42.84 -15.11
C PHE A 9 3.60 -42.69 -13.71
N LYS A 10 4.68 -43.44 -13.47
CA LYS A 10 5.72 -43.08 -12.51
C LYS A 10 6.26 -41.71 -12.92
N CYS A 11 5.97 -40.67 -12.15
CA CYS A 11 6.62 -39.38 -12.31
C CYS A 11 7.65 -39.22 -11.18
N THR A 12 8.91 -39.50 -11.50
CA THR A 12 10.07 -38.97 -10.78
C THR A 12 10.04 -37.45 -10.90
N VAL A 13 9.70 -36.75 -9.83
CA VAL A 13 9.72 -35.28 -9.80
C VAL A 13 11.12 -34.83 -9.41
N SER A 14 11.95 -34.59 -10.42
CA SER A 14 13.14 -33.74 -10.31
C SER A 14 12.82 -32.36 -10.87
N GLY A 15 12.89 -31.33 -10.02
CA GLY A 15 13.00 -29.93 -10.41
C GLY A 15 11.69 -29.20 -10.76
N SER A 16 11.62 -27.92 -10.38
CA SER A 16 10.61 -26.91 -10.77
C SER A 16 9.40 -26.72 -9.82
N TYR A 17 9.62 -26.58 -8.51
CA TYR A 17 8.58 -26.16 -7.56
C TYR A 17 8.60 -24.66 -7.18
N ASN A 18 9.43 -23.83 -7.84
CA ASN A 18 9.66 -22.44 -7.42
C ASN A 18 8.89 -21.35 -8.21
N ARG A 19 8.01 -21.68 -9.16
CA ARG A 19 7.22 -20.66 -9.89
C ARG A 19 5.75 -20.57 -9.52
N LEU A 20 5.14 -21.63 -8.98
CA LEU A 20 3.69 -21.65 -8.69
C LEU A 20 3.32 -21.19 -7.27
N VAL A 21 4.24 -21.33 -6.30
CA VAL A 21 4.00 -20.90 -4.91
C VAL A 21 4.14 -19.38 -4.74
N GLY A 22 4.95 -18.73 -5.59
CA GLY A 22 5.11 -17.27 -5.61
C GLY A 22 3.84 -16.52 -6.01
N SER A 23 3.08 -17.05 -6.99
CA SER A 23 1.87 -16.37 -7.49
C SER A 23 0.70 -16.40 -6.52
N PHE A 24 0.59 -17.43 -5.67
CA PHE A 24 -0.55 -17.57 -4.73
C PHE A 24 -0.36 -16.78 -3.42
N PHE A 25 0.89 -16.60 -2.95
CA PHE A 25 1.17 -15.74 -1.79
C PHE A 25 0.98 -14.24 -2.10
N ILE A 26 1.14 -13.84 -3.36
CA ILE A 26 0.88 -12.46 -3.82
C ILE A 26 -0.61 -12.08 -3.68
N VAL A 27 -1.54 -13.03 -3.83
CA VAL A 27 -2.98 -12.72 -3.83
C VAL A 27 -3.53 -12.38 -2.44
N CYS A 28 -3.02 -12.99 -1.36
CA CYS A 28 -3.46 -12.67 0.01
C CYS A 28 -2.80 -11.40 0.60
N TRP A 29 -1.65 -10.98 0.06
CA TRP A 29 -0.98 -9.74 0.48
C TRP A 29 -1.50 -8.48 -0.25
N ARG A 30 -2.38 -8.63 -1.25
CA ARG A 30 -3.09 -7.49 -1.89
C ARG A 30 -4.17 -6.85 -1.00
N GLY A 31 -4.51 -7.44 0.16
CA GLY A 31 -5.54 -6.91 1.05
C GLY A 31 -5.12 -5.72 1.92
N LEU A 32 -3.81 -5.46 2.04
CA LEU A 32 -3.21 -4.40 2.87
C LEU A 32 -1.98 -3.72 2.23
N ALA A 33 -1.52 -4.18 1.06
CA ALA A 33 -0.59 -3.43 0.25
C ALA A 33 -1.28 -2.12 -0.17
N ALA A 34 -0.65 -0.98 0.10
CA ALA A 34 -1.00 0.26 -0.58
C ALA A 34 -1.02 -0.06 -2.08
N ASN A 35 -2.18 0.07 -2.74
CA ASN A 35 -2.25 -0.07 -4.19
C ASN A 35 -1.14 0.79 -4.78
N MET A 36 -0.23 0.19 -5.55
CA MET A 36 0.81 0.95 -6.23
C MET A 36 0.11 2.01 -7.09
N PRO A 37 0.57 3.26 -7.04
CA PRO A 37 -0.01 4.30 -7.88
C PRO A 37 0.14 3.96 -9.36
N THR A 38 -0.99 3.66 -10.01
CA THR A 38 -1.04 3.47 -11.45
C THR A 38 -1.32 4.80 -12.14
N VAL A 39 -0.55 5.15 -13.17
CA VAL A 39 -0.76 6.34 -14.02
C VAL A 39 -1.21 5.88 -15.40
N GLY A 40 -2.37 6.38 -15.84
CA GLY A 40 -2.88 6.10 -17.18
C GLY A 40 -2.40 7.15 -18.17
N VAL A 41 -1.60 6.77 -19.15
CA VAL A 41 -1.07 7.70 -20.15
C VAL A 41 -1.42 7.28 -21.56
N ARG A 42 -1.81 8.23 -22.42
CA ARG A 42 -2.03 7.98 -23.84
C ARG A 42 -0.69 7.66 -24.50
N ARG A 43 -0.59 6.49 -25.14
CA ARG A 43 0.65 5.99 -25.74
C ARG A 43 1.27 6.98 -26.72
N GLU A 44 0.46 7.54 -27.61
CA GLU A 44 0.93 8.49 -28.62
C GLU A 44 1.51 9.78 -28.02
N LEU A 45 0.88 10.29 -26.96
CA LEU A 45 1.36 11.48 -26.26
C LEU A 45 2.64 11.20 -25.49
N LEU A 46 2.73 10.04 -24.85
CA LEU A 46 3.95 9.61 -24.18
C LEU A 46 5.11 9.50 -25.18
N PHE A 47 4.91 8.85 -26.32
CA PHE A 47 5.96 8.69 -27.33
C PHE A 47 6.37 10.03 -27.95
N LYS A 48 5.40 10.92 -28.17
CA LYS A 48 5.67 12.30 -28.59
C LYS A 48 6.49 13.05 -27.54
N ALA A 49 6.14 12.91 -26.26
CA ALA A 49 6.89 13.53 -25.17
C ALA A 49 8.31 12.97 -25.08
N LEU A 50 8.51 11.66 -25.24
CA LEU A 50 9.81 10.99 -25.24
C LEU A 50 10.66 11.26 -26.51
N GLY A 51 10.04 11.79 -27.58
CA GLY A 51 10.70 12.09 -28.86
C GLY A 51 11.06 10.86 -29.70
N ARG A 52 10.47 9.69 -29.40
CA ARG A 52 10.66 8.44 -30.14
C ARG A 52 9.45 7.53 -29.93
N ALA A 53 9.07 6.79 -30.97
CA ALA A 53 8.15 5.67 -30.85
C ALA A 53 8.88 4.41 -30.34
N TYR A 54 8.26 3.71 -29.39
CA TYR A 54 8.75 2.45 -28.84
C TYR A 54 7.80 1.31 -29.24
N THR A 55 8.31 0.09 -29.32
CA THR A 55 7.43 -1.09 -29.28
C THR A 55 6.96 -1.32 -27.84
N ASP A 56 5.92 -2.12 -27.65
CA ASP A 56 5.41 -2.43 -26.32
C ASP A 56 6.49 -3.12 -25.47
N GLU A 57 7.29 -4.02 -26.07
CA GLU A 57 8.42 -4.69 -25.39
C GLU A 57 9.60 -3.74 -25.10
N GLU A 58 9.93 -2.83 -26.03
CA GLU A 58 11.00 -1.86 -25.79
C GLU A 58 10.63 -0.90 -24.65
N PHE A 59 9.35 -0.55 -24.53
CA PHE A 59 8.86 0.31 -23.46
C PHE A 59 8.76 -0.43 -22.12
N ASP A 60 8.34 -1.70 -22.12
CA ASP A 60 8.33 -2.54 -20.93
C ASP A 60 9.74 -2.74 -20.35
N GLU A 61 10.73 -3.01 -21.21
CA GLU A 61 12.14 -3.09 -20.78
C GLU A 61 12.65 -1.75 -20.21
N LEU A 62 12.23 -0.62 -20.81
CA LEU A 62 12.53 0.72 -20.28
C LEU A 62 11.93 0.95 -18.90
N CYS A 63 10.68 0.53 -18.70
CA CYS A 63 10.02 0.57 -17.41
C CYS A 63 10.81 -0.27 -16.39
N PHE A 64 11.14 -1.51 -16.73
CA PHE A 64 11.88 -2.42 -15.86
C PHE A 64 13.27 -1.85 -15.47
N GLU A 65 14.02 -1.31 -16.42
CA GLU A 65 15.32 -0.66 -16.15
C GLU A 65 15.23 0.52 -15.18
N TYR A 66 14.11 1.27 -15.19
CA TYR A 66 13.90 2.44 -14.33
C TYR A 66 13.21 2.10 -13.00
N GLY A 67 12.71 0.87 -12.83
CA GLY A 67 11.94 0.46 -11.65
C GLY A 67 10.43 0.80 -11.73
N LEU A 68 9.90 0.87 -12.95
CA LEU A 68 8.46 0.96 -13.25
C LEU A 68 7.96 -0.38 -13.78
N GLU A 69 6.65 -0.57 -13.80
CA GLU A 69 6.00 -1.75 -14.37
C GLU A 69 4.88 -1.32 -15.33
N LEU A 70 4.87 -1.86 -16.54
CA LEU A 70 3.76 -1.68 -17.47
C LEU A 70 2.68 -2.72 -17.15
N ASP A 71 1.70 -2.35 -16.31
CA ASP A 71 0.69 -3.27 -15.75
C ASP A 71 -0.31 -3.74 -16.81
N GLU A 72 -0.93 -2.81 -17.55
CA GLU A 72 -1.86 -3.14 -18.62
C GLU A 72 -1.83 -2.15 -19.79
N ILE A 73 -1.99 -2.67 -21.01
CA ILE A 73 -2.24 -1.89 -22.23
C ILE A 73 -3.72 -2.06 -22.54
N THR A 74 -4.49 -0.98 -22.44
CA THR A 74 -5.96 -1.00 -22.58
C THR A 74 -6.45 0.22 -23.37
N SER A 75 -7.74 0.31 -23.69
CA SER A 75 -8.37 1.54 -24.18
C SER A 75 -9.53 2.00 -23.27
N GLU A 76 -9.94 3.27 -23.35
CA GLU A 76 -11.11 3.77 -22.59
C GLU A 76 -12.37 2.93 -22.90
N LYS A 77 -12.49 2.51 -24.16
CA LYS A 77 -13.56 1.63 -24.62
C LYS A 77 -13.52 0.26 -23.95
N GLU A 78 -12.35 -0.37 -23.84
CA GLU A 78 -12.20 -1.66 -23.15
C GLU A 78 -12.49 -1.55 -21.65
N ILE A 79 -12.05 -0.47 -21.00
CA ILE A 79 -12.33 -0.22 -19.58
C ILE A 79 -13.84 -0.10 -19.34
N ILE A 80 -14.53 0.73 -20.12
CA ILE A 80 -15.98 0.94 -20.00
C ILE A 80 -16.76 -0.34 -20.36
N SER A 81 -16.32 -1.08 -21.38
CA SER A 81 -16.89 -2.39 -21.73
C SER A 81 -16.79 -3.37 -20.57
N ARG A 82 -15.60 -3.48 -19.94
CA ARG A 82 -15.34 -4.39 -18.83
C ARG A 82 -16.15 -4.04 -17.57
N GLU A 83 -16.31 -2.76 -17.26
CA GLU A 83 -16.93 -2.31 -16.00
C GLU A 83 -18.43 -2.01 -16.11
N GLN A 84 -18.89 -1.50 -17.26
CA GLN A 84 -20.23 -0.96 -17.43
C GLN A 84 -20.99 -1.58 -18.63
N GLY A 85 -20.38 -2.51 -19.34
CA GLY A 85 -20.95 -3.23 -20.47
C GLY A 85 -20.84 -2.50 -21.81
N ASP A 86 -20.90 -3.27 -22.90
CA ASP A 86 -20.63 -2.80 -24.28
C ASP A 86 -21.54 -1.67 -24.75
N SER A 87 -22.78 -1.62 -24.25
CA SER A 87 -23.77 -0.59 -24.63
C SER A 87 -23.31 0.84 -24.28
N LYS A 88 -22.54 1.02 -23.21
CA LYS A 88 -21.98 2.31 -22.80
C LYS A 88 -20.61 2.60 -23.42
N ALA A 89 -19.94 1.58 -23.95
CA ALA A 89 -18.64 1.71 -24.61
C ALA A 89 -18.74 2.24 -26.06
N ALA A 90 -19.94 2.26 -26.66
CA ALA A 90 -20.15 2.64 -28.05
C ALA A 90 -19.73 4.10 -28.40
N GLY A 91 -19.64 4.99 -27.41
CA GLY A 91 -19.18 6.38 -27.57
C GLY A 91 -17.79 6.65 -26.96
N ALA A 92 -17.10 5.63 -26.45
CA ALA A 92 -15.80 5.77 -25.79
C ALA A 92 -14.65 5.75 -26.81
N SER A 93 -13.55 6.42 -26.46
CA SER A 93 -12.37 6.50 -27.31
C SER A 93 -11.63 5.16 -27.35
N ASP A 94 -11.21 4.71 -28.55
CA ASP A 94 -10.41 3.49 -28.72
C ASP A 94 -8.88 3.79 -28.69
N VAL A 95 -8.51 4.92 -28.10
CA VAL A 95 -7.11 5.33 -27.96
C VAL A 95 -6.41 4.40 -26.99
N ILE A 96 -5.23 3.93 -27.37
CA ILE A 96 -4.40 3.04 -26.58
C ILE A 96 -3.80 3.80 -25.39
N LEU A 97 -4.08 3.28 -24.20
CA LEU A 97 -3.62 3.75 -22.90
C LEU A 97 -2.63 2.74 -22.32
N TYR A 98 -1.49 3.25 -21.86
CA TYR A 98 -0.58 2.51 -20.99
C TYR A 98 -0.93 2.80 -19.54
N LYS A 99 -1.12 1.75 -18.75
CA LYS A 99 -1.19 1.83 -17.30
C LYS A 99 0.16 1.46 -16.73
N ILE A 100 0.84 2.46 -16.18
CA ILE A 100 2.19 2.32 -15.65
C ILE A 100 2.09 2.38 -14.14
N ASP A 101 2.57 1.33 -13.47
CA ASP A 101 2.70 1.29 -12.03
C ASP A 101 4.00 2.01 -11.61
N VAL A 102 3.81 2.94 -10.68
CA VAL A 102 4.83 3.86 -10.20
C VAL A 102 5.07 3.59 -8.71
N PRO A 103 6.32 3.61 -8.22
CA PRO A 103 6.58 3.36 -6.83
C PRO A 103 6.01 4.50 -5.96
N ALA A 104 5.37 4.13 -4.84
CA ALA A 104 4.61 5.07 -4.00
C ALA A 104 5.47 6.14 -3.29
N ASN A 105 6.80 6.08 -3.38
CA ASN A 105 7.74 7.08 -2.86
C ASN A 105 8.03 8.19 -3.89
N ARG A 106 7.87 7.95 -5.20
CA ARG A 106 8.23 8.90 -6.26
C ARG A 106 7.00 9.67 -6.75
N TYR A 107 6.71 10.78 -6.06
CA TYR A 107 5.56 11.64 -6.38
C TYR A 107 5.73 12.42 -7.68
N ASP A 108 6.96 12.63 -8.11
CA ASP A 108 7.31 13.30 -9.37
C ASP A 108 6.93 12.48 -10.61
N LEU A 109 6.55 11.20 -10.44
CA LEU A 109 6.20 10.29 -11.52
C LEU A 109 4.68 10.06 -11.65
N LEU A 110 3.85 10.80 -10.91
CA LEU A 110 2.39 10.62 -10.89
C LEU A 110 1.63 11.25 -12.08
N CYS A 111 2.35 11.76 -13.08
CA CYS A 111 1.79 12.38 -14.27
C CYS A 111 2.67 12.12 -15.50
N LEU A 112 2.12 12.37 -16.69
CA LEU A 112 2.83 12.18 -17.96
C LEU A 112 4.09 13.05 -18.03
N GLU A 113 4.01 14.31 -17.60
CA GLU A 113 5.11 15.28 -17.61
C GLU A 113 6.28 14.78 -16.75
N GLY A 114 5.95 14.26 -15.58
CA GLY A 114 6.88 13.66 -14.63
C GLY A 114 7.58 12.42 -15.18
N LEU A 115 6.79 11.46 -15.67
CA LEU A 115 7.29 10.22 -16.27
C LEU A 115 8.18 10.48 -17.48
N ALA A 116 7.72 11.30 -18.42
CA ALA A 116 8.48 11.62 -19.63
C ALA A 116 9.81 12.28 -19.28
N ARG A 117 9.79 13.26 -18.37
CA ARG A 117 11.02 13.94 -17.91
C ARG A 117 11.98 13.00 -17.21
N GLY A 118 11.49 12.18 -16.26
CA GLY A 118 12.32 11.21 -15.54
C GLY A 118 13.00 10.23 -16.48
N LEU A 119 12.25 9.64 -17.43
CA LEU A 119 12.77 8.69 -18.41
C LEU A 119 13.75 9.35 -19.41
N GLN A 120 13.50 10.60 -19.81
CA GLN A 120 14.41 11.32 -20.70
C GLN A 120 15.74 11.66 -20.03
N VAL A 121 15.72 12.08 -18.77
CA VAL A 121 16.95 12.31 -17.99
C VAL A 121 17.70 10.99 -17.78
N PHE A 122 16.98 9.91 -17.48
CA PHE A 122 17.56 8.57 -17.31
C PHE A 122 18.30 8.06 -18.54
N LYS A 123 17.78 8.35 -19.75
CA LYS A 123 18.41 8.01 -21.03
C LYS A 123 19.40 9.08 -21.53
N ASN A 124 19.75 10.08 -20.71
CA ASN A 124 20.65 11.19 -21.06
C ASN A 124 20.21 12.01 -22.28
N LYS A 125 18.90 12.05 -22.58
CA LYS A 125 18.36 12.85 -23.70
C LYS A 125 18.03 14.28 -23.30
N LEU A 126 17.84 14.52 -22.00
CA LEU A 126 17.46 15.80 -21.41
C LEU A 126 18.31 16.07 -20.16
N GLU A 127 18.75 17.30 -19.96
CA GLU A 127 19.29 17.74 -18.67
C GLU A 127 18.13 18.03 -17.71
N ALA A 128 18.24 17.58 -16.46
CA ALA A 128 17.21 17.84 -15.45
C ALA A 128 16.97 19.37 -15.29
N PRO A 129 15.73 19.85 -15.43
CA PRO A 129 15.45 21.28 -15.39
C PRO A 129 15.67 21.85 -13.99
N ARG A 130 15.99 23.15 -13.93
CA ARG A 130 16.14 23.88 -12.67
C ARG A 130 14.89 24.70 -12.40
N TYR A 131 14.12 24.32 -11.38
CA TYR A 131 12.94 25.04 -10.93
C TYR A 131 13.36 26.27 -10.15
N ARG A 132 12.80 27.43 -10.50
CA ARG A 132 13.12 28.71 -9.87
C ARG A 132 11.86 29.38 -9.38
N ARG A 133 11.93 29.84 -8.14
CA ARG A 133 10.96 30.78 -7.60
C ARG A 133 11.30 32.19 -8.06
N VAL A 134 10.32 32.92 -8.57
CA VAL A 134 10.47 34.30 -9.05
C VAL A 134 9.52 35.22 -8.30
N ARG A 135 9.92 36.50 -8.20
CA ARG A 135 9.04 37.56 -7.73
C ARG A 135 8.10 38.01 -8.85
N PRO A 136 6.88 38.45 -8.54
CA PRO A 136 5.97 39.01 -9.52
C PRO A 136 6.55 40.28 -10.14
N VAL A 137 6.22 40.52 -11.42
CA VAL A 137 6.67 41.72 -12.16
C VAL A 137 6.12 43.01 -11.55
N SER A 138 4.94 42.96 -10.93
CA SER A 138 4.32 44.09 -10.22
C SER A 138 5.04 44.47 -8.93
N GLY A 139 5.93 43.62 -8.41
CA GLY A 139 6.63 43.81 -7.13
C GLY A 139 5.84 43.36 -5.89
N GLU A 140 4.53 43.13 -5.99
CA GLU A 140 3.68 42.68 -4.89
C GLU A 140 3.21 41.24 -5.06
N SER A 141 3.66 40.36 -4.16
CA SER A 141 3.26 38.95 -4.13
C SER A 141 1.81 38.78 -3.70
N GLN A 142 1.13 37.80 -4.29
CA GLN A 142 -0.20 37.40 -3.84
C GLN A 142 -0.12 36.92 -2.39
N LYS A 143 -1.07 37.35 -1.56
CA LYS A 143 -1.07 37.08 -0.11
C LYS A 143 -2.20 36.14 0.28
N LEU A 144 -1.90 35.14 1.10
CA LEU A 144 -2.89 34.29 1.77
C LEU A 144 -2.75 34.44 3.29
N ILE A 145 -3.76 35.03 3.92
CA ILE A 145 -3.77 35.36 5.34
C ILE A 145 -4.52 34.27 6.10
N ILE A 146 -3.83 33.60 7.01
CA ILE A 146 -4.39 32.55 7.87
C ILE A 146 -4.85 33.17 9.19
N THR A 147 -6.07 32.87 9.57
CA THR A 147 -6.70 33.37 10.81
C THR A 147 -6.70 32.31 11.92
N LYS A 148 -6.88 32.73 13.17
CA LYS A 148 -6.72 31.86 14.35
C LYS A 148 -7.78 30.76 14.42
N GLU A 149 -8.95 30.99 13.83
CA GLU A 149 -10.08 30.07 13.81
C GLU A 149 -9.74 28.75 13.08
N THR A 150 -8.76 28.80 12.17
CA THR A 150 -8.30 27.63 11.40
C THR A 150 -7.64 26.57 12.28
N GLU A 151 -7.09 26.91 13.46
CA GLU A 151 -6.43 25.96 14.36
C GLU A 151 -7.38 24.87 14.88
N ALA A 152 -8.69 25.16 14.95
CA ALA A 152 -9.70 24.20 15.41
C ALA A 152 -9.95 23.05 14.42
N VAL A 153 -9.53 23.21 13.15
CA VAL A 153 -9.82 22.25 12.07
C VAL A 153 -8.55 21.88 11.31
N ARG A 154 -7.89 22.87 10.69
CA ARG A 154 -6.75 22.72 9.77
C ARG A 154 -5.86 23.95 9.86
N ARG A 155 -4.79 23.83 10.64
CA ARG A 155 -3.92 24.93 11.03
C ARG A 155 -3.09 25.54 9.90
N HIS A 156 -2.75 24.76 8.88
CA HIS A 156 -1.73 25.14 7.91
C HIS A 156 -2.32 25.35 6.52
N ALA A 157 -1.78 26.34 5.81
CA ALA A 157 -1.99 26.48 4.37
C ALA A 157 -0.69 26.97 3.72
N VAL A 158 -0.47 26.59 2.46
CA VAL A 158 0.61 27.09 1.62
C VAL A 158 0.04 27.45 0.24
N ALA A 159 0.65 28.38 -0.48
CA ALA A 159 0.15 28.80 -1.79
C ALA A 159 1.27 29.14 -2.78
N ALA A 160 0.96 29.13 -4.07
CA ALA A 160 1.85 29.52 -5.16
C ALA A 160 1.06 30.01 -6.37
N VAL A 161 1.73 30.67 -7.32
CA VAL A 161 1.13 31.10 -8.58
C VAL A 161 1.92 30.56 -9.78
N LEU A 162 1.20 29.99 -10.75
CA LEU A 162 1.72 29.69 -12.08
C LEU A 162 1.20 30.76 -13.05
N ARG A 163 2.11 31.56 -13.62
CA ARG A 163 1.78 32.65 -14.55
C ARG A 163 1.86 32.21 -16.00
N ASN A 164 0.92 32.68 -16.80
CA ASN A 164 0.86 32.47 -18.25
C ASN A 164 1.03 31.01 -18.66
N ILE A 165 0.33 30.10 -17.96
CA ILE A 165 0.27 28.69 -18.33
C ILE A 165 -0.52 28.51 -19.63
N THR A 166 -0.11 27.54 -20.43
CA THR A 166 -0.82 27.16 -21.66
C THR A 166 -1.46 25.79 -21.52
N PHE A 167 -2.77 25.79 -21.27
CA PHE A 167 -3.58 24.58 -21.25
C PHE A 167 -4.02 24.18 -22.66
N THR A 168 -3.65 22.96 -23.04
CA THR A 168 -4.37 22.17 -24.04
C THR A 168 -5.34 21.25 -23.31
N GLN A 169 -6.28 20.61 -24.02
CA GLN A 169 -7.18 19.62 -23.41
C GLN A 169 -6.40 18.54 -22.64
N GLU A 170 -5.37 17.99 -23.27
CA GLU A 170 -4.53 16.93 -22.69
C GLU A 170 -3.78 17.39 -21.43
N ARG A 171 -3.21 18.60 -21.45
CA ARG A 171 -2.49 19.17 -20.30
C ARG A 171 -3.44 19.50 -19.15
N TYR A 172 -4.64 19.98 -19.47
CA TYR A 172 -5.66 20.26 -18.47
C TYR A 172 -6.10 18.95 -17.79
N ASP A 173 -6.36 17.90 -18.57
CA ASP A 173 -6.74 16.59 -18.03
C ASP A 173 -5.59 16.00 -17.17
N SER A 174 -4.34 16.10 -17.63
CA SER A 174 -3.15 15.70 -16.84
C SER A 174 -3.02 16.50 -15.53
N PHE A 175 -3.32 17.80 -15.55
CA PHE A 175 -3.26 18.68 -14.37
C PHE A 175 -4.27 18.27 -13.30
N ILE A 176 -5.52 18.01 -13.72
CA ILE A 176 -6.57 17.53 -12.82
C ILE A 176 -6.27 16.11 -12.34
N GLU A 177 -5.74 15.24 -13.20
CA GLU A 177 -5.36 13.88 -12.82
C GLU A 177 -4.24 13.87 -11.77
N LEU A 178 -3.18 14.67 -11.95
CA LEU A 178 -2.13 14.81 -10.95
C LEU A 178 -2.68 15.24 -9.59
N GLN A 179 -3.58 16.25 -9.60
CA GLN A 179 -4.22 16.73 -8.38
C GLN A 179 -4.97 15.59 -7.65
N GLU A 180 -5.76 14.80 -8.37
CA GLU A 180 -6.54 13.70 -7.80
C GLU A 180 -5.62 12.54 -7.34
N LYS A 181 -4.55 12.21 -8.08
CA LYS A 181 -3.56 11.19 -7.67
C LYS A 181 -2.85 11.59 -6.38
N LEU A 182 -2.43 12.85 -6.26
CA LEU A 182 -1.84 13.39 -5.03
C LEU A 182 -2.85 13.37 -3.87
N HIS A 183 -4.12 13.70 -4.12
CA HIS A 183 -5.20 13.63 -3.12
C HIS A 183 -5.43 12.23 -2.59
N GLN A 184 -5.43 11.22 -3.45
CA GLN A 184 -5.68 9.83 -3.08
C GLN A 184 -4.50 9.24 -2.31
N ASN A 185 -3.26 9.50 -2.75
CA ASN A 185 -2.06 8.90 -2.19
C ASN A 185 -1.46 9.75 -1.05
N VAL A 186 -0.63 10.74 -1.39
CA VAL A 186 0.16 11.55 -0.42
C VAL A 186 -0.71 12.24 0.61
N CYS A 187 -1.87 12.72 0.18
CA CYS A 187 -2.80 13.46 1.02
C CYS A 187 -3.74 12.56 1.85
N ARG A 188 -3.70 11.23 1.67
CA ARG A 188 -4.60 10.24 2.27
C ARG A 188 -6.08 10.60 2.11
N LYS A 189 -6.56 10.59 0.87
CA LYS A 189 -7.94 11.00 0.51
C LYS A 189 -8.28 12.37 1.09
N ARG A 190 -7.43 13.35 0.80
CA ARG A 190 -7.52 14.74 1.27
C ARG A 190 -7.45 14.96 2.78
N SER A 191 -7.33 13.91 3.61
CA SER A 191 -7.36 14.02 5.07
C SER A 191 -6.23 14.90 5.62
N LEU A 192 -5.02 14.73 5.09
CA LEU A 192 -3.83 15.46 5.54
C LEU A 192 -3.63 16.80 4.81
N VAL A 193 -3.89 16.83 3.51
CA VAL A 193 -3.71 17.99 2.64
C VAL A 193 -4.87 18.04 1.63
N ALA A 194 -5.42 19.22 1.36
CA ALA A 194 -6.35 19.43 0.25
C ALA A 194 -5.81 20.56 -0.63
N ILE A 195 -5.77 20.28 -1.93
CA ILE A 195 -5.28 21.19 -2.97
C ILE A 195 -6.52 21.84 -3.60
N GLY A 196 -6.53 23.17 -3.65
CA GLY A 196 -7.38 23.93 -4.52
C GLY A 196 -6.57 24.56 -5.65
N THR A 197 -7.24 24.75 -6.77
CA THR A 197 -6.67 25.34 -7.98
C THR A 197 -7.71 26.32 -8.50
N HIS A 198 -7.27 27.55 -8.73
CA HIS A 198 -8.12 28.69 -8.98
C HIS A 198 -7.63 29.50 -10.18
N ASP A 199 -8.56 29.97 -11.01
CA ASP A 199 -8.27 30.94 -12.05
C ASP A 199 -8.02 32.31 -11.41
N LEU A 200 -6.75 32.71 -11.36
CA LEU A 200 -6.32 33.96 -10.73
C LEU A 200 -6.88 35.20 -11.45
N ASP A 201 -7.24 35.10 -12.73
CA ASP A 201 -7.78 36.23 -13.49
C ASP A 201 -9.24 36.54 -13.11
N THR A 202 -9.91 35.63 -12.40
CA THR A 202 -11.31 35.79 -11.95
C THR A 202 -11.43 36.32 -10.51
N ILE A 203 -10.34 36.32 -9.75
CA ILE A 203 -10.34 36.58 -8.30
C ILE A 203 -9.36 37.70 -7.96
N SER A 204 -9.50 38.32 -6.78
CA SER A 204 -8.61 39.42 -6.35
C SER A 204 -8.05 39.18 -4.95
N GLY A 205 -6.73 39.31 -4.81
CA GLY A 205 -6.06 39.27 -3.51
C GLY A 205 -6.24 40.57 -2.70
N PRO A 206 -5.87 40.59 -1.41
CA PRO A 206 -5.35 39.46 -0.62
C PRO A 206 -6.43 38.42 -0.30
N PHE A 207 -6.03 37.15 -0.19
CA PHE A 207 -6.89 36.02 0.14
C PHE A 207 -6.88 35.75 1.64
N THR A 208 -8.00 35.27 2.19
CA THR A 208 -8.14 34.98 3.64
C THR A 208 -8.57 33.53 3.84
N TYR A 209 -7.73 32.75 4.54
CA TYR A 209 -8.07 31.42 5.04
C TYR A 209 -8.59 31.49 6.48
N THR A 210 -9.86 31.14 6.66
CA THR A 210 -10.54 31.20 7.96
C THR A 210 -11.44 30.00 8.19
N ALA A 211 -12.04 29.89 9.36
CA ALA A 211 -13.04 28.90 9.66
C ALA A 211 -14.28 29.57 10.27
N LYS A 212 -15.46 29.26 9.72
CA LYS A 212 -16.74 29.85 10.15
C LYS A 212 -17.78 28.77 10.45
N PRO A 213 -18.81 29.07 11.25
CA PRO A 213 -19.95 28.18 11.39
C PRO A 213 -20.55 27.84 10.02
N PRO A 214 -21.00 26.59 9.80
CA PRO A 214 -21.45 26.14 8.48
C PRO A 214 -22.69 26.88 7.94
N GLY A 215 -23.49 27.51 8.82
CA GLY A 215 -24.62 28.35 8.41
C GLY A 215 -24.20 29.69 7.80
N ASP A 216 -22.99 30.18 8.08
CA ASP A 216 -22.50 31.51 7.68
C ASP A 216 -21.69 31.47 6.37
N ILE A 217 -21.53 30.27 5.79
CA ILE A 217 -20.78 30.06 4.55
C ILE A 217 -21.79 29.75 3.45
N SER A 218 -21.99 30.68 2.52
CA SER A 218 -22.83 30.49 1.33
C SER A 218 -22.00 30.75 0.09
N PHE A 219 -22.02 29.81 -0.86
CA PHE A 219 -21.37 29.99 -2.16
C PHE A 219 -21.92 29.03 -3.21
N LYS A 220 -21.59 29.30 -4.47
CA LYS A 220 -21.89 28.43 -5.60
C LYS A 220 -20.77 27.39 -5.77
N PRO A 221 -21.00 26.10 -5.43
CA PRO A 221 -19.97 25.08 -5.57
C PRO A 221 -19.79 24.67 -7.03
N LEU A 222 -18.65 24.05 -7.33
CA LEU A 222 -18.30 23.58 -8.67
C LEU A 222 -19.42 22.75 -9.31
N ASN A 223 -19.76 23.06 -10.57
CA ASN A 223 -20.76 22.36 -11.39
C ASN A 223 -22.20 22.41 -10.85
N GLN A 224 -22.52 23.34 -9.95
CA GLN A 224 -23.90 23.63 -9.54
C GLN A 224 -24.34 24.99 -10.09
N SER A 225 -25.64 25.21 -10.26
CA SER A 225 -26.19 26.48 -10.74
C SER A 225 -26.61 27.43 -9.61
N GLN A 226 -26.99 26.88 -8.45
CA GLN A 226 -27.49 27.62 -7.30
C GLN A 226 -26.42 27.81 -6.22
N GLU A 227 -26.60 28.83 -5.40
CA GLU A 227 -25.84 29.01 -4.16
C GLU A 227 -26.41 28.14 -3.05
N PHE A 228 -25.52 27.56 -2.25
CA PHE A 228 -25.88 26.73 -1.11
C PHE A 228 -25.09 27.15 0.11
N THR A 229 -25.72 27.01 1.28
CA THR A 229 -25.00 27.08 2.56
C THR A 229 -24.18 25.81 2.79
N ALA A 230 -23.10 25.88 3.56
CA ALA A 230 -22.27 24.70 3.82
C ALA A 230 -23.05 23.57 4.52
N THR A 231 -24.04 23.88 5.36
CA THR A 231 -24.96 22.88 5.95
C THR A 231 -25.78 22.16 4.89
N GLN A 232 -26.29 22.88 3.89
CA GLN A 232 -27.02 22.31 2.76
C GLN A 232 -26.09 21.46 1.88
N LEU A 233 -24.87 21.93 1.61
CA LEU A 233 -23.86 21.20 0.83
C LEU A 233 -23.51 19.85 1.44
N MET A 234 -23.31 19.79 2.76
CA MET A 234 -23.03 18.53 3.46
C MET A 234 -24.17 17.53 3.29
N SER A 235 -25.43 18.00 3.31
CA SER A 235 -26.59 17.14 3.10
C SER A 235 -26.71 16.68 1.64
N LEU A 236 -26.44 17.57 0.68
CA LEU A 236 -26.46 17.28 -0.76
C LEU A 236 -25.42 16.23 -1.15
N TYR A 237 -24.18 16.38 -0.66
CA TYR A 237 -23.08 15.49 -1.06
C TYR A 237 -23.06 14.15 -0.33
N LYS A 238 -23.93 13.91 0.66
CA LYS A 238 -24.10 12.57 1.26
C LYS A 238 -24.54 11.52 0.24
N THR A 239 -25.29 11.94 -0.77
CA THR A 239 -25.74 11.08 -1.87
C THR A 239 -24.76 11.03 -3.05
N ASP A 240 -23.76 11.91 -3.07
CA ASP A 240 -22.77 11.96 -4.16
C ASP A 240 -21.81 10.77 -4.08
N SER A 241 -21.54 10.12 -5.21
CA SER A 241 -20.71 8.91 -5.25
C SER A 241 -19.25 9.19 -4.92
N HIS A 242 -18.74 10.39 -5.23
CA HIS A 242 -17.35 10.76 -5.08
C HIS A 242 -17.12 11.51 -3.76
N LEU A 243 -17.88 12.59 -3.53
CA LEU A 243 -17.64 13.52 -2.44
C LEU A 243 -18.08 12.99 -1.07
N ARG A 244 -19.01 12.03 -0.99
CA ARG A 244 -19.44 11.41 0.29
C ARG A 244 -18.27 10.88 1.11
N HIS A 245 -17.20 10.45 0.45
CA HIS A 245 -16.04 9.87 1.08
C HIS A 245 -15.18 10.91 1.81
N TYR A 246 -15.38 12.21 1.58
CA TYR A 246 -14.59 13.28 2.20
C TYR A 246 -15.33 14.09 3.27
N LEU A 247 -16.67 13.97 3.35
CA LEU A 247 -17.50 14.79 4.26
C LEU A 247 -17.11 14.59 5.74
N HIS A 248 -16.88 13.34 6.14
CA HIS A 248 -16.50 12.95 7.51
C HIS A 248 -15.21 13.63 8.02
N ILE A 249 -14.41 14.24 7.14
CA ILE A 249 -13.17 14.93 7.56
C ILE A 249 -13.49 16.17 8.39
N ILE A 250 -14.58 16.89 8.08
CA ILE A 250 -14.95 18.13 8.78
C ILE A 250 -16.38 18.14 9.32
N GLU A 251 -17.22 17.15 9.00
CA GLU A 251 -18.64 17.11 9.39
C GLU A 251 -18.90 17.28 10.90
N ASP A 252 -18.03 16.70 11.74
CA ASP A 252 -18.18 16.75 13.22
C ASP A 252 -17.58 18.01 13.86
N LYS A 253 -17.14 18.99 13.06
CA LYS A 253 -16.46 20.19 13.56
C LYS A 253 -17.43 21.37 13.73
N PRO A 254 -17.23 22.23 14.76
CA PRO A 254 -18.12 23.37 15.01
C PRO A 254 -17.98 24.49 13.95
N VAL A 255 -16.84 24.54 13.25
CA VAL A 255 -16.54 25.50 12.20
C VAL A 255 -15.94 24.77 11.00
N TYR A 256 -16.19 25.27 9.79
CA TYR A 256 -15.66 24.72 8.54
C TYR A 256 -14.62 25.65 7.91
N PRO A 257 -13.55 25.10 7.32
CA PRO A 257 -12.54 25.92 6.67
C PRO A 257 -13.08 26.52 5.36
N VAL A 258 -12.73 27.78 5.11
CA VAL A 258 -13.14 28.52 3.91
C VAL A 258 -12.04 29.50 3.51
N ILE A 259 -11.89 29.70 2.20
CA ILE A 259 -10.97 30.69 1.64
C ILE A 259 -11.77 31.76 0.93
N TYR A 260 -11.50 33.03 1.25
CA TYR A 260 -12.12 34.20 0.64
C TYR A 260 -11.11 35.01 -0.19
N ASP A 261 -11.61 35.72 -1.19
CA ASP A 261 -10.90 36.80 -1.88
C ASP A 261 -11.14 38.17 -1.19
N SER A 262 -10.53 39.24 -1.72
CA SER A 262 -10.71 40.59 -1.17
C SER A 262 -12.10 41.19 -1.38
N ASN A 263 -12.88 40.65 -2.32
CA ASN A 263 -14.28 41.02 -2.56
C ASN A 263 -15.25 40.24 -1.65
N GLY A 264 -14.75 39.34 -0.80
CA GLY A 264 -15.57 38.49 0.06
C GLY A 264 -16.19 37.29 -0.66
N ILE A 265 -15.71 36.95 -1.86
CA ILE A 265 -16.14 35.79 -2.63
C ILE A 265 -15.44 34.54 -2.10
N VAL A 266 -16.20 33.46 -1.91
CA VAL A 266 -15.66 32.16 -1.49
C VAL A 266 -14.94 31.48 -2.66
N LEU A 267 -13.65 31.20 -2.49
CA LEU A 267 -12.83 30.44 -3.43
C LEU A 267 -13.03 28.94 -3.27
N SER A 268 -12.97 28.44 -2.04
CA SER A 268 -13.10 27.02 -1.75
C SER A 268 -13.57 26.79 -0.31
N MET A 269 -14.14 25.60 -0.08
CA MET A 269 -14.43 25.05 1.25
C MET A 269 -13.60 23.78 1.44
N PRO A 270 -12.31 23.88 1.82
CA PRO A 270 -11.45 22.72 1.98
C PRO A 270 -11.93 21.81 3.12
N PRO A 271 -11.81 20.47 3.02
CA PRO A 271 -11.28 19.67 1.90
C PRO A 271 -12.30 19.26 0.83
N ILE A 272 -13.51 19.81 0.86
CA ILE A 272 -14.66 19.21 0.15
C ILE A 272 -14.71 19.65 -1.31
N ILE A 273 -14.89 20.94 -1.57
CA ILE A 273 -15.19 21.43 -2.92
C ILE A 273 -14.72 22.88 -3.11
N ASN A 274 -14.39 23.21 -4.36
CA ASN A 274 -14.05 24.57 -4.79
C ASN A 274 -15.29 25.31 -5.27
N GLY A 275 -15.24 26.64 -5.29
CA GLY A 275 -16.26 27.51 -5.84
C GLY A 275 -16.23 27.56 -7.37
N ASP A 276 -17.40 27.65 -7.98
CA ASP A 276 -17.57 27.72 -9.44
C ASP A 276 -17.00 29.02 -10.03
N HIS A 277 -16.98 30.10 -9.25
CA HIS A 277 -16.47 31.41 -9.69
C HIS A 277 -14.99 31.36 -10.10
N SER A 278 -14.17 30.66 -9.33
CA SER A 278 -12.72 30.53 -9.52
C SER A 278 -12.33 29.31 -10.35
N LYS A 279 -13.28 28.69 -11.05
CA LYS A 279 -13.06 27.43 -11.78
C LYS A 279 -12.02 27.61 -12.89
N ILE A 280 -11.01 26.75 -12.87
CA ILE A 280 -10.05 26.67 -13.97
C ILE A 280 -10.69 26.10 -15.24
N THR A 281 -10.32 26.67 -16.39
CA THR A 281 -10.79 26.26 -17.71
C THR A 281 -9.61 26.24 -18.69
N LEU A 282 -9.83 25.77 -19.93
CA LEU A 282 -8.82 25.81 -20.98
C LEU A 282 -8.33 27.23 -21.33
N LYS A 283 -9.11 28.27 -20.98
CA LYS A 283 -8.75 29.67 -21.22
C LYS A 283 -7.90 30.29 -20.11
N THR A 284 -7.86 29.65 -18.94
CA THR A 284 -7.14 30.13 -17.77
C THR A 284 -5.67 30.31 -18.10
N ARG A 285 -5.11 31.48 -17.75
CA ARG A 285 -3.70 31.80 -17.98
C ARG A 285 -2.91 31.88 -16.70
N ASN A 286 -3.53 32.31 -15.61
CA ASN A 286 -2.87 32.44 -14.32
C ASN A 286 -3.57 31.54 -13.31
N VAL A 287 -2.84 30.62 -12.68
CA VAL A 287 -3.40 29.67 -11.73
C VAL A 287 -2.86 29.98 -10.35
N PHE A 288 -3.76 30.30 -9.43
CA PHE A 288 -3.47 30.34 -8.00
C PHE A 288 -3.72 28.95 -7.42
N ILE A 289 -2.72 28.40 -6.73
CA ILE A 289 -2.76 27.06 -6.15
C ILE A 289 -2.59 27.21 -4.65
N GLU A 290 -3.52 26.68 -3.88
CA GLU A 290 -3.45 26.66 -2.43
C GLU A 290 -3.62 25.25 -1.87
N CYS A 291 -2.80 24.90 -0.88
CA CYS A 291 -2.83 23.62 -0.21
C CYS A 291 -3.12 23.85 1.28
N THR A 292 -4.32 23.48 1.73
CA THR A 292 -4.67 23.50 3.16
C THR A 292 -4.37 22.15 3.81
N ALA A 293 -3.91 22.12 5.05
CA ALA A 293 -3.38 20.91 5.64
C ALA A 293 -3.43 20.85 7.17
N THR A 294 -3.41 19.63 7.69
CA THR A 294 -3.05 19.32 9.07
C THR A 294 -1.54 19.10 9.23
N ASP A 295 -0.87 18.68 8.15
CA ASP A 295 0.59 18.45 8.09
C ASP A 295 1.25 19.45 7.13
N LEU A 296 2.01 20.40 7.68
CA LEU A 296 2.67 21.45 6.91
C LEU A 296 3.72 20.89 5.92
N ASN A 297 4.48 19.87 6.31
CA ASN A 297 5.55 19.34 5.45
C ASN A 297 4.96 18.66 4.22
N LYS A 298 3.87 17.90 4.39
CA LYS A 298 3.15 17.32 3.25
C LYS A 298 2.52 18.39 2.38
N ALA A 299 1.98 19.47 2.96
CA ALA A 299 1.43 20.58 2.19
C ALA A 299 2.49 21.22 1.28
N LYS A 300 3.70 21.44 1.80
CA LYS A 300 4.85 21.95 1.04
C LYS A 300 5.22 21.00 -0.10
N ILE A 301 5.38 19.71 0.17
CA ILE A 301 5.74 18.71 -0.85
C ILE A 301 4.69 18.66 -1.95
N VAL A 302 3.40 18.66 -1.60
CA VAL A 302 2.30 18.61 -2.56
C VAL A 302 2.25 19.88 -3.42
N LEU A 303 2.42 21.05 -2.80
CA LEU A 303 2.51 22.32 -3.53
C LEU A 303 3.70 22.32 -4.50
N ASP A 304 4.90 21.97 -4.00
CA ASP A 304 6.13 21.88 -4.79
C ASP A 304 5.95 20.89 -5.96
N MET A 305 5.28 19.75 -5.75
CA MET A 305 5.03 18.77 -6.82
C MET A 305 4.09 19.30 -7.90
N MET A 306 2.97 19.92 -7.51
CA MET A 306 2.03 20.54 -8.45
C MET A 306 2.72 21.61 -9.32
N VAL A 307 3.47 22.53 -8.69
CA VAL A 307 4.10 23.64 -9.41
C VAL A 307 5.30 23.20 -10.24
N THR A 308 6.14 22.28 -9.73
CA THR A 308 7.32 21.81 -10.47
C THR A 308 6.92 21.04 -11.73
N MET A 309 5.87 20.20 -11.67
CA MET A 309 5.44 19.42 -12.84
C MET A 309 4.88 20.30 -13.97
N PHE A 310 4.07 21.31 -13.63
CA PHE A 310 3.37 22.13 -14.62
C PHE A 310 4.01 23.47 -14.97
N SER A 311 5.04 23.89 -14.22
CA SER A 311 5.83 25.08 -14.56
C SER A 311 6.52 25.00 -15.92
N GLU A 312 6.69 23.81 -16.50
CA GLU A 312 7.17 23.63 -17.88
C GLU A 312 6.28 24.33 -18.92
N TYR A 313 4.98 24.45 -18.65
CA TYR A 313 4.00 25.03 -19.58
C TYR A 313 3.73 26.51 -19.36
N CYS A 314 4.49 27.15 -18.46
CA CYS A 314 4.49 28.60 -18.29
C CYS A 314 5.29 29.27 -19.42
N LEU A 315 4.96 30.53 -19.72
CA LEU A 315 5.67 31.32 -20.74
C LEU A 315 7.20 31.37 -20.51
N GLN A 316 7.60 31.48 -19.24
CA GLN A 316 8.97 31.22 -18.80
C GLN A 316 9.00 29.82 -18.16
N PRO A 317 9.50 28.79 -18.86
CA PRO A 317 9.48 27.42 -18.36
C PRO A 317 10.22 27.28 -17.03
N PHE A 318 9.71 26.43 -16.15
CA PHE A 318 10.31 26.09 -14.86
C PHE A 318 10.41 27.27 -13.87
N THR A 319 9.57 28.28 -14.06
CA THR A 319 9.43 29.41 -13.12
C THR A 319 8.10 29.32 -12.39
N VAL A 320 8.13 29.67 -11.09
CA VAL A 320 6.94 29.71 -10.23
C VAL A 320 6.92 31.05 -9.50
N GLU A 321 5.82 31.78 -9.58
CA GLU A 321 5.66 33.05 -8.87
C GLU A 321 5.39 32.78 -7.39
N GLU A 322 6.10 33.50 -6.54
CA GLU A 322 5.99 33.36 -5.09
C GLU A 322 4.70 33.97 -4.52
N ALA A 323 4.12 33.29 -3.53
CA ALA A 323 3.02 33.80 -2.73
C ALA A 323 3.47 33.95 -1.27
N GLU A 324 2.98 35.01 -0.63
CA GLU A 324 3.22 35.29 0.79
C GLU A 324 2.07 34.70 1.62
N VAL A 325 2.40 33.83 2.56
CA VAL A 325 1.42 33.26 3.50
C VAL A 325 1.67 33.86 4.88
N VAL A 326 0.67 34.54 5.42
CA VAL A 326 0.74 35.22 6.72
C VAL A 326 0.02 34.38 7.76
N TYR A 327 0.73 33.95 8.80
CA TYR A 327 0.19 33.14 9.89
C TYR A 327 -0.48 34.00 10.98
N PRO A 328 -1.31 33.40 11.86
CA PRO A 328 -2.00 34.13 12.93
C PRO A 328 -1.07 34.83 13.94
N ASP A 329 0.19 34.39 14.04
CA ASP A 329 1.24 35.00 14.87
C ASP A 329 1.91 36.21 14.21
N GLY A 330 1.45 36.61 13.01
CA GLY A 330 2.03 37.68 12.21
C GLY A 330 3.26 37.27 11.39
N LYS A 331 3.68 36.00 11.46
CA LYS A 331 4.82 35.51 10.67
C LYS A 331 4.42 35.36 9.21
N ALA A 332 5.15 36.03 8.32
CA ALA A 332 5.03 35.85 6.88
C ALA A 332 6.06 34.85 6.37
N CYS A 333 5.60 33.87 5.60
CA CYS A 333 6.43 32.86 4.92
C CYS A 333 6.20 32.93 3.42
N ILE A 334 7.24 32.70 2.62
CA ILE A 334 7.17 32.75 1.16
C ILE A 334 7.16 31.33 0.61
N TYR A 335 6.17 31.03 -0.23
CA TYR A 335 5.99 29.74 -0.89
C TYR A 335 5.92 29.90 -2.42
N PRO A 336 6.24 28.86 -3.20
CA PRO A 336 6.82 27.58 -2.78
C PRO A 336 8.24 27.77 -2.23
N GLU A 337 8.75 26.79 -1.47
CA GLU A 337 10.14 26.86 -0.97
C GLU A 337 11.14 26.41 -2.03
N LEU A 338 10.79 25.40 -2.85
CA LEU A 338 11.64 24.83 -3.91
C LEU A 338 13.08 24.57 -3.43
N ALA A 339 13.20 23.97 -2.24
CA ALA A 339 14.48 23.78 -1.59
C ALA A 339 15.35 22.75 -2.34
N TYR A 340 16.52 23.20 -2.81
CA TYR A 340 17.57 22.33 -3.32
C TYR A 340 18.52 21.96 -2.18
N ARG A 341 18.42 20.73 -1.69
CA ARG A 341 19.30 20.24 -0.62
C ARG A 341 20.61 19.77 -1.22
N LYS A 342 21.70 19.92 -0.48
CA LYS A 342 23.02 19.42 -0.88
C LYS A 342 23.51 18.44 0.16
N GLU A 343 23.89 17.27 -0.30
CA GLU A 343 24.51 16.25 0.53
C GLU A 343 25.86 15.84 -0.06
N LYS A 344 26.73 15.34 0.81
CA LYS A 344 28.05 14.84 0.45
C LYS A 344 28.17 13.41 0.92
N LEU A 345 28.62 12.53 0.03
CA LEU A 345 28.84 11.13 0.34
C LEU A 345 30.06 10.59 -0.41
N SER A 346 30.63 9.53 0.15
CA SER A 346 31.80 8.84 -0.41
C SER A 346 31.37 7.86 -1.51
N SER A 347 32.14 7.80 -2.60
CA SER A 347 31.93 6.84 -3.67
C SER A 347 32.29 5.42 -3.21
N GLU A 348 33.23 5.25 -2.28
CA GLU A 348 33.52 3.98 -1.62
C GLU A 348 32.29 3.43 -0.88
N PHE A 349 31.53 4.29 -0.20
CA PHE A 349 30.28 3.88 0.45
C PHE A 349 29.29 3.26 -0.54
N ILE A 350 29.07 3.92 -1.69
CA ILE A 350 28.16 3.43 -2.74
C ILE A 350 28.68 2.11 -3.30
N ASN A 351 29.94 2.05 -3.72
CA ASN A 351 30.58 0.84 -4.26
C ASN A 351 30.43 -0.35 -3.31
N ARG A 352 30.76 -0.17 -2.03
CA ARG A 352 30.69 -1.22 -1.01
C ARG A 352 29.27 -1.69 -0.73
N LYS A 353 28.29 -0.77 -0.72
CA LYS A 353 26.90 -1.11 -0.40
C LYS A 353 26.16 -1.76 -1.56
N VAL A 354 26.40 -1.27 -2.78
CA VAL A 354 25.79 -1.81 -4.01
C VAL A 354 26.50 -3.08 -4.46
N GLY A 355 27.80 -3.22 -4.18
CA GLY A 355 28.62 -4.34 -4.64
C GLY A 355 29.20 -4.12 -6.05
N ILE A 356 29.54 -2.86 -6.38
CA ILE A 356 30.15 -2.46 -7.64
C ILE A 356 31.52 -1.80 -7.39
N ASN A 357 32.28 -1.56 -8.45
CA ASN A 357 33.60 -0.92 -8.37
C ASN A 357 33.75 0.12 -9.50
N GLU A 358 33.00 1.21 -9.39
CA GLU A 358 32.96 2.29 -10.37
C GLU A 358 33.72 3.53 -9.87
N SER A 359 34.20 4.36 -10.80
CA SER A 359 34.89 5.61 -10.44
C SER A 359 33.92 6.65 -9.87
N THR A 360 34.44 7.59 -9.09
CA THR A 360 33.66 8.70 -8.49
C THR A 360 32.91 9.50 -9.57
N GLU A 361 33.55 9.77 -10.71
CA GLU A 361 32.94 10.46 -11.86
C GLU A 361 31.81 9.65 -12.48
N LYS A 362 32.00 8.34 -12.61
CA LYS A 362 30.97 7.46 -13.18
C LYS A 362 29.75 7.41 -12.26
N ILE A 363 29.95 7.30 -10.96
CA ILE A 363 28.85 7.31 -9.98
C ILE A 363 28.11 8.66 -10.00
N ALA A 364 28.83 9.79 -10.09
CA ALA A 364 28.20 11.10 -10.24
C ALA A 364 27.34 11.20 -11.52
N GLN A 365 27.78 10.60 -12.63
CA GLN A 365 26.98 10.50 -13.86
C GLN A 365 25.73 9.63 -13.66
N LEU A 366 25.84 8.49 -12.97
CA LEU A 366 24.71 7.62 -12.66
C LEU A 366 23.66 8.34 -11.82
N LEU A 367 24.06 9.05 -10.77
CA LEU A 367 23.15 9.85 -9.94
C LEU A 367 22.49 10.97 -10.75
N THR A 368 23.23 11.62 -11.64
CA THR A 368 22.69 12.68 -12.49
C THR A 368 21.59 12.15 -13.43
N ARG A 369 21.69 10.89 -13.89
CA ARG A 369 20.63 10.21 -14.66
C ARG A 369 19.35 9.96 -13.85
N MET A 370 19.42 9.97 -12.52
CA MET A 370 18.26 9.88 -11.63
C MET A 370 17.75 11.26 -11.16
N CYS A 371 18.05 12.32 -11.92
CA CYS A 371 17.73 13.70 -11.60
C CYS A 371 18.43 14.25 -10.33
N LEU A 372 19.41 13.52 -9.77
CA LEU A 372 20.25 13.98 -8.67
C LEU A 372 21.55 14.57 -9.24
N ARG A 373 21.54 15.86 -9.56
CA ARG A 373 22.70 16.52 -10.18
C ARG A 373 23.92 16.38 -9.26
N SER A 374 24.91 15.62 -9.71
CA SER A 374 26.03 15.22 -8.88
C SER A 374 27.36 15.56 -9.53
N ARG A 375 28.38 15.85 -8.70
CA ARG A 375 29.75 16.11 -9.16
C ARG A 375 30.77 15.55 -8.17
N ALA A 376 31.88 15.04 -8.69
CA ALA A 376 33.06 14.77 -7.89
C ALA A 376 33.64 16.10 -7.37
N THR A 377 34.02 16.16 -6.10
CA THR A 377 34.56 17.41 -5.52
C THR A 377 36.05 17.61 -5.81
N GLY A 378 36.73 16.58 -6.33
CA GLY A 378 38.18 16.56 -6.54
C GLY A 378 38.98 16.29 -5.28
N VAL A 379 38.32 16.07 -4.14
CA VAL A 379 38.93 15.72 -2.86
C VAL A 379 38.61 14.27 -2.53
N GLY A 380 39.59 13.37 -2.73
CA GLY A 380 39.44 11.95 -2.44
C GLY A 380 38.32 11.30 -3.27
N ASP A 381 37.41 10.62 -2.59
CA ASP A 381 36.29 9.88 -3.17
C ASP A 381 34.93 10.56 -2.93
N GLU A 382 34.92 11.85 -2.58
CA GLU A 382 33.70 12.59 -2.23
C GLU A 382 32.90 13.04 -3.47
N ILE A 383 31.59 12.79 -3.41
CA ILE A 383 30.58 13.26 -4.37
C ILE A 383 29.67 14.27 -3.67
N GLU A 384 29.49 15.44 -4.28
CA GLU A 384 28.44 16.37 -3.89
C GLU A 384 27.20 16.12 -4.75
N VAL A 385 26.06 15.92 -4.09
CA VAL A 385 24.76 15.61 -4.70
C VAL A 385 23.79 16.73 -4.39
N GLU A 386 23.22 17.33 -5.43
CA GLU A 386 22.14 18.31 -5.34
C GLU A 386 20.79 17.59 -5.51
N ILE A 387 20.02 17.53 -4.42
CA ILE A 387 18.70 16.91 -4.36
C ILE A 387 17.65 17.95 -4.75
N PRO A 388 16.92 17.75 -5.86
CA PRO A 388 15.90 18.70 -6.31
C PRO A 388 14.64 18.64 -5.44
N PRO A 389 13.81 19.70 -5.45
CA PRO A 389 12.55 19.72 -4.69
C PRO A 389 11.54 18.65 -5.14
N THR A 390 11.69 18.11 -6.36
CA THR A 390 10.89 16.99 -6.86
C THR A 390 11.21 15.66 -6.17
N ARG A 391 12.40 15.52 -5.56
CA ARG A 391 12.85 14.29 -4.89
C ARG A 391 12.73 14.42 -3.38
N SER A 392 11.49 14.44 -2.92
CA SER A 392 11.16 14.48 -1.48
C SER A 392 11.39 13.13 -0.78
N ASP A 393 11.56 12.06 -1.53
CA ASP A 393 11.87 10.70 -1.08
C ASP A 393 13.29 10.56 -0.52
N VAL A 394 14.24 11.35 -1.00
CA VAL A 394 15.64 11.28 -0.54
C VAL A 394 15.76 11.90 0.85
N ILE A 395 15.86 11.07 1.88
CA ILE A 395 15.98 11.49 3.29
C ILE A 395 17.25 10.97 3.96
N HIS A 396 17.95 10.04 3.32
CA HIS A 396 19.17 9.42 3.80
C HIS A 396 20.14 9.13 2.64
N ALA A 397 21.43 9.00 2.95
CA ALA A 397 22.46 8.59 1.98
C ALA A 397 22.18 7.22 1.31
N CYS A 398 21.30 6.41 1.91
CA CYS A 398 20.88 5.12 1.34
C CYS A 398 19.97 5.33 0.12
N ASP A 399 19.16 6.38 0.08
CA ASP A 399 18.26 6.66 -1.05
C ASP A 399 19.09 7.12 -2.27
N ILE A 400 20.18 7.85 -2.03
CA ILE A 400 21.16 8.22 -3.07
C ILE A 400 21.87 6.96 -3.59
N MET A 401 22.26 6.05 -2.70
CA MET A 401 22.85 4.76 -3.09
C MET A 401 21.87 3.90 -3.91
N GLU A 402 20.58 3.88 -3.55
CA GLU A 402 19.53 3.18 -4.30
C GLU A 402 19.44 3.70 -5.74
N ASP A 403 19.36 5.02 -5.91
CA ASP A 403 19.35 5.66 -7.22
C ASP A 403 20.60 5.34 -8.05
N ALA A 404 21.78 5.32 -7.43
CA ALA A 404 23.01 4.93 -8.11
C ALA A 404 22.92 3.49 -8.64
N ALA A 405 22.34 2.58 -7.86
CA ALA A 405 22.18 1.18 -8.23
C ALA A 405 21.11 0.97 -9.31
N ILE A 406 20.00 1.72 -9.27
CA ILE A 406 18.98 1.73 -10.34
C ILE A 406 19.61 2.23 -11.64
N ALA A 407 20.34 3.36 -11.61
CA ALA A 407 21.01 3.91 -12.78
C ALA A 407 22.10 2.99 -13.35
N TYR A 408 22.78 2.23 -12.49
CA TYR A 408 23.72 1.19 -12.90
C TYR A 408 23.03 0.01 -13.59
N GLY A 409 21.80 -0.30 -13.16
CA GLY A 409 21.02 -1.45 -13.58
C GLY A 409 21.33 -2.67 -12.73
N PHE A 410 20.34 -3.16 -11.98
CA PHE A 410 20.54 -4.29 -11.05
C PHE A 410 21.07 -5.56 -11.72
N ASN A 411 20.67 -5.81 -12.98
CA ASN A 411 21.15 -6.98 -13.74
C ASN A 411 22.65 -6.92 -14.07
N ASN A 412 23.28 -5.74 -13.99
CA ASN A 412 24.72 -5.58 -14.21
C ASN A 412 25.54 -5.85 -12.95
N ILE A 413 24.90 -5.95 -11.78
CA ILE A 413 25.59 -6.21 -10.51
C ILE A 413 25.99 -7.69 -10.45
N ILE A 414 27.28 -7.95 -10.26
CA ILE A 414 27.81 -9.31 -10.16
C ILE A 414 27.30 -9.96 -8.87
N ARG A 415 26.58 -11.08 -9.01
CA ARG A 415 26.09 -11.85 -7.87
C ARG A 415 27.26 -12.44 -7.09
N THR A 416 27.34 -12.15 -5.80
CA THR A 416 28.33 -12.69 -4.88
C THR A 416 27.66 -13.51 -3.78
N THR A 417 28.42 -14.40 -3.14
CA THR A 417 27.96 -15.15 -1.97
C THR A 417 28.63 -14.59 -0.70
N PRO A 418 27.89 -14.36 0.39
CA PRO A 418 28.49 -13.87 1.63
C PRO A 418 29.45 -14.92 2.22
N HIS A 419 30.68 -14.52 2.54
CA HIS A 419 31.72 -15.39 3.10
C HIS A 419 31.55 -15.63 4.61
N THR A 420 30.36 -16.07 5.02
CA THR A 420 30.03 -16.34 6.43
C THR A 420 29.56 -17.78 6.59
N TYR A 421 30.29 -18.57 7.38
CA TYR A 421 29.88 -19.94 7.72
C TYR A 421 28.87 -19.92 8.87
N THR A 422 27.73 -20.58 8.69
CA THR A 422 26.69 -20.70 9.71
C THR A 422 26.21 -22.15 9.81
N VAL A 423 26.10 -22.66 11.04
CA VAL A 423 25.49 -23.97 11.31
C VAL A 423 24.00 -23.79 11.52
N ALA A 424 23.18 -24.40 10.65
CA ALA A 424 21.73 -24.33 10.75
C ALA A 424 21.21 -25.22 11.89
N ASN A 425 20.21 -24.72 12.63
CA ASN A 425 19.49 -25.48 13.64
C ASN A 425 17.99 -25.45 13.37
N GLN A 426 17.33 -26.61 13.50
CA GLN A 426 15.88 -26.69 13.40
C GLN A 426 15.25 -26.27 14.73
N PHE A 427 14.13 -25.54 14.67
CA PHE A 427 13.35 -25.27 15.88
C PHE A 427 12.75 -26.59 16.41
N PRO A 428 13.04 -27.02 17.66
CA PRO A 428 12.70 -28.36 18.14
C PRO A 428 11.21 -28.73 17.97
N LEU A 429 10.30 -27.78 18.18
CA LEU A 429 8.87 -27.99 18.02
C LEU A 429 8.48 -28.31 16.57
N ASN A 430 9.09 -27.63 15.60
CA ASN A 430 8.85 -27.88 14.17
C ASN A 430 9.47 -29.19 13.71
N LYS A 431 10.68 -29.51 14.21
CA LYS A 431 11.31 -30.83 13.97
C LYS A 431 10.41 -31.96 14.45
N LEU A 432 9.90 -31.86 15.67
CA LEU A 432 8.96 -32.85 16.23
C LEU A 432 7.68 -32.93 15.40
N THR A 433 7.12 -31.78 15.02
CA THR A 433 5.91 -31.72 14.19
C THR A 433 6.11 -32.45 12.86
N GLU A 434 7.25 -32.26 12.20
CA GLU A 434 7.55 -32.88 10.92
C GLU A 434 7.70 -34.40 11.02
N LEU A 435 8.35 -34.89 12.08
CA LEU A 435 8.44 -36.33 12.36
C LEU A 435 7.04 -36.93 12.54
N LEU A 436 6.19 -36.29 13.35
CA LEU A 436 4.83 -36.76 13.59
C LEU A 436 3.98 -36.76 12.30
N ARG A 437 4.11 -35.75 11.43
CA ARG A 437 3.38 -35.73 10.14
C ARG A 437 3.68 -36.96 9.30
N GLN A 438 4.96 -37.32 9.17
CA GLN A 438 5.39 -38.47 8.37
C GLN A 438 4.83 -39.77 8.93
N ASP A 439 4.86 -39.94 10.25
CA ASP A 439 4.32 -41.15 10.89
C ASP A 439 2.79 -41.23 10.83
N LEU A 440 2.08 -40.11 10.96
CA LEU A 440 0.62 -40.08 10.84
C LEU A 440 0.16 -40.35 9.40
N ALA A 441 0.91 -39.85 8.42
CA ALA A 441 0.72 -40.23 7.03
C ALA A 441 0.96 -41.73 6.81
N ALA A 442 2.01 -42.30 7.42
CA ALA A 442 2.27 -43.74 7.40
C ALA A 442 1.17 -44.57 8.10
N ALA A 443 0.48 -44.01 9.09
CA ALA A 443 -0.70 -44.60 9.73
C ALA A 443 -1.97 -44.52 8.85
N GLY A 444 -1.87 -43.97 7.63
CA GLY A 444 -2.96 -43.90 6.66
C GLY A 444 -3.93 -42.74 6.89
N PHE A 445 -3.53 -41.72 7.66
CA PHE A 445 -4.27 -40.46 7.77
C PHE A 445 -3.74 -39.46 6.72
N THR A 446 -4.63 -38.62 6.19
CA THR A 446 -4.29 -37.58 5.22
C THR A 446 -4.24 -36.22 5.90
N GLU A 447 -3.16 -35.47 5.71
CA GLU A 447 -3.04 -34.14 6.30
C GLU A 447 -3.99 -33.15 5.60
N ALA A 448 -4.66 -32.31 6.40
CA ALA A 448 -5.49 -31.21 5.94
C ALA A 448 -4.83 -29.86 6.28
N LEU A 449 -5.07 -28.85 5.43
CA LEU A 449 -4.62 -27.49 5.65
C LEU A 449 -5.83 -26.56 5.75
N ASN A 450 -6.19 -26.19 6.98
CA ASN A 450 -7.36 -25.37 7.26
C ASN A 450 -6.98 -23.91 7.56
N PHE A 451 -7.93 -23.01 7.33
CA PHE A 451 -7.76 -21.60 7.68
C PHE A 451 -7.56 -21.43 9.20
N ALA A 452 -6.72 -20.45 9.56
CA ALA A 452 -6.50 -20.06 10.95
C ALA A 452 -7.66 -19.19 11.51
N LEU A 453 -8.46 -18.59 10.63
CA LEU A 453 -9.59 -17.75 10.98
C LEU A 453 -10.90 -18.49 10.75
N CYS A 454 -11.88 -18.23 11.62
CA CYS A 454 -13.19 -18.84 11.57
C CYS A 454 -14.25 -17.92 12.19
N SER A 455 -15.53 -18.30 12.07
CA SER A 455 -16.62 -17.62 12.74
C SER A 455 -16.69 -18.01 14.21
N GLN A 456 -17.33 -17.18 15.04
CA GLN A 456 -17.51 -17.47 16.47
C GLN A 456 -18.32 -18.76 16.68
N GLU A 457 -19.33 -18.99 15.85
CA GLU A 457 -20.16 -20.20 15.89
C GLU A 457 -19.34 -21.49 15.66
N ASP A 458 -18.26 -21.44 14.88
CA ASP A 458 -17.48 -22.63 14.54
C ASP A 458 -16.72 -23.21 15.75
N ILE A 459 -16.26 -22.34 16.65
CA ILE A 459 -15.49 -22.73 17.83
C ILE A 459 -16.31 -22.73 19.13
N ALA A 460 -17.57 -22.28 19.07
CA ALA A 460 -18.46 -22.17 20.22
C ALA A 460 -19.78 -22.92 19.97
N ASP A 461 -20.76 -22.27 19.34
CA ASP A 461 -22.14 -22.76 19.24
C ASP A 461 -22.24 -24.15 18.58
N LYS A 462 -21.52 -24.38 17.47
CA LYS A 462 -21.49 -25.67 16.76
C LYS A 462 -20.81 -26.78 17.55
N LEU A 463 -20.04 -26.43 18.58
CA LEU A 463 -19.40 -27.36 19.50
C LEU A 463 -20.14 -27.45 20.85
N GLY A 464 -21.30 -26.80 21.00
CA GLY A 464 -22.07 -26.79 22.25
C GLY A 464 -21.36 -26.03 23.39
N LYS A 465 -20.51 -25.05 23.07
CA LYS A 465 -19.71 -24.25 24.02
C LYS A 465 -20.11 -22.79 23.94
N LYS A 466 -19.95 -22.04 25.04
CA LYS A 466 -20.11 -20.58 25.02
C LYS A 466 -18.82 -19.92 24.57
N ILE A 467 -18.93 -18.89 23.72
CA ILE A 467 -17.76 -18.16 23.21
C ILE A 467 -16.85 -17.63 24.34
N SER A 468 -17.44 -17.19 25.45
CA SER A 468 -16.72 -16.70 26.64
C SER A 468 -15.78 -17.73 27.27
N GLU A 469 -16.05 -19.02 27.10
CA GLU A 469 -15.27 -20.12 27.68
C GLU A 469 -14.09 -20.55 26.78
N THR A 470 -14.09 -20.14 25.51
CA THR A 470 -13.12 -20.60 24.51
C THR A 470 -11.77 -19.90 24.56
N ARG A 471 -11.65 -18.80 25.33
CA ARG A 471 -10.47 -17.90 25.33
C ARG A 471 -10.08 -17.41 23.93
N ALA A 472 -11.04 -17.27 23.02
CA ALA A 472 -10.80 -16.85 21.64
C ALA A 472 -10.33 -15.39 21.53
N VAL A 473 -9.50 -15.13 20.51
CA VAL A 473 -9.08 -13.79 20.10
C VAL A 473 -10.02 -13.30 18.99
N HIS A 474 -10.57 -12.10 19.14
CA HIS A 474 -11.51 -11.49 18.20
C HIS A 474 -10.82 -10.50 17.27
N ILE A 475 -11.19 -10.53 16.00
CA ILE A 475 -10.73 -9.60 14.97
C ILE A 475 -11.67 -8.40 14.94
N SER A 476 -11.10 -7.20 14.96
CA SER A 476 -11.87 -5.96 14.78
C SER A 476 -12.25 -5.76 13.32
N ASN A 477 -13.48 -5.29 13.06
CA ASN A 477 -14.03 -4.99 11.73
C ASN A 477 -13.80 -6.11 10.68
N PRO A 478 -14.23 -7.36 10.96
CA PRO A 478 -14.05 -8.46 10.02
C PRO A 478 -14.88 -8.25 8.76
N LYS A 479 -14.29 -8.48 7.59
CA LYS A 479 -14.99 -8.32 6.29
C LYS A 479 -16.10 -9.35 6.07
N THR A 480 -15.92 -10.56 6.61
CA THR A 480 -16.86 -11.67 6.51
C THR A 480 -17.06 -12.31 7.87
N ALA A 481 -18.18 -13.00 8.07
CA ALA A 481 -18.46 -13.73 9.30
C ALA A 481 -17.40 -14.82 9.58
N GLU A 482 -16.77 -15.37 8.54
CA GLU A 482 -15.74 -16.40 8.66
C GLU A 482 -14.40 -15.88 9.20
N PHE A 483 -14.23 -14.57 9.36
CA PHE A 483 -12.99 -13.96 9.89
C PHE A 483 -13.20 -13.24 11.22
N GLN A 484 -14.16 -13.68 12.03
CA GLN A 484 -14.46 -13.05 13.32
C GLN A 484 -13.43 -13.38 14.41
N VAL A 485 -12.91 -14.61 14.42
CA VAL A 485 -12.00 -15.09 15.47
C VAL A 485 -10.88 -15.94 14.90
N ALA A 486 -9.75 -15.95 15.60
CA ALA A 486 -8.71 -16.95 15.38
C ALA A 486 -9.11 -18.28 16.02
N ARG A 487 -8.82 -19.41 15.34
CA ARG A 487 -9.19 -20.75 15.80
C ARG A 487 -8.58 -21.09 17.15
N THR A 488 -9.39 -21.66 18.04
CA THR A 488 -8.98 -22.16 19.37
C THR A 488 -8.77 -23.68 19.39
N THR A 489 -9.28 -24.36 18.36
CA THR A 489 -9.19 -25.81 18.12
C THR A 489 -9.12 -26.07 16.61
N LEU A 490 -8.55 -27.20 16.19
CA LEU A 490 -8.45 -27.61 14.78
C LEU A 490 -9.68 -28.41 14.30
N LEU A 491 -10.49 -28.91 15.24
CA LEU A 491 -11.62 -29.78 14.95
C LEU A 491 -12.66 -29.16 13.97
N PRO A 492 -13.08 -27.89 14.11
CA PRO A 492 -14.05 -27.28 13.20
C PRO A 492 -13.56 -27.24 11.75
N GLY A 493 -12.26 -26.96 11.55
CA GLY A 493 -11.63 -26.98 10.24
C GLY A 493 -11.75 -28.36 9.59
N LEU A 494 -11.34 -29.41 10.32
CA LEU A 494 -11.42 -30.80 9.84
C LEU A 494 -12.88 -31.24 9.55
N LEU A 495 -13.84 -30.86 10.39
CA LEU A 495 -15.27 -31.14 10.15
C LEU A 495 -15.78 -30.45 8.88
N LYS A 496 -15.40 -29.20 8.64
CA LYS A 496 -15.70 -28.49 7.39
C LYS A 496 -15.04 -29.16 6.19
N THR A 497 -13.81 -29.65 6.32
CA THR A 497 -13.13 -30.42 5.27
C THR A 497 -13.94 -31.67 4.89
N ILE A 498 -14.44 -32.42 5.87
CA ILE A 498 -15.32 -33.57 5.63
C ILE A 498 -16.61 -33.14 4.95
N ALA A 499 -17.23 -32.05 5.43
CA ALA A 499 -18.48 -31.54 4.85
C ALA A 499 -18.32 -31.15 3.38
N ALA A 500 -17.19 -30.56 2.98
CA ALA A 500 -16.86 -30.24 1.60
C ALA A 500 -16.55 -31.49 0.75
N ASN A 501 -16.05 -32.57 1.38
CA ASN A 501 -15.58 -33.78 0.72
C ASN A 501 -16.51 -35.00 0.92
N ARG A 502 -17.81 -34.79 1.13
CA ARG A 502 -18.81 -35.88 1.33
C ARG A 502 -18.87 -36.92 0.20
N LYS A 503 -18.40 -36.57 -1.01
CA LYS A 503 -18.37 -37.46 -2.18
C LYS A 503 -17.21 -38.47 -2.14
N MET A 504 -16.24 -38.27 -1.25
CA MET A 504 -15.07 -39.12 -1.16
C MET A 504 -15.42 -40.50 -0.57
N PRO A 505 -14.68 -41.56 -0.97
CA PRO A 505 -14.91 -42.90 -0.44
C PRO A 505 -14.62 -42.95 1.06
N LEU A 506 -15.46 -43.71 1.78
CA LEU A 506 -15.27 -43.98 3.20
C LEU A 506 -14.30 -45.14 3.40
N PRO A 507 -13.52 -45.17 4.51
CA PRO A 507 -13.47 -44.16 5.57
C PRO A 507 -12.57 -42.95 5.23
N LEU A 508 -12.98 -41.76 5.64
CA LEU A 508 -12.13 -40.56 5.63
C LEU A 508 -11.32 -40.47 6.92
N LYS A 509 -9.99 -40.43 6.78
CA LYS A 509 -9.04 -40.28 7.89
C LYS A 509 -8.25 -39.01 7.67
N LEU A 510 -8.56 -37.95 8.41
CA LEU A 510 -7.90 -36.66 8.26
C LEU A 510 -7.16 -36.28 9.53
N PHE A 511 -6.05 -35.57 9.40
CA PHE A 511 -5.34 -34.98 10.54
C PHE A 511 -4.79 -33.60 10.21
N GLU A 512 -4.49 -32.81 11.23
CA GLU A 512 -3.79 -31.55 11.12
C GLU A 512 -2.90 -31.36 12.36
N ILE A 513 -1.64 -30.94 12.14
CA ILE A 513 -0.75 -30.50 13.22
C ILE A 513 -0.37 -29.03 13.00
N SER A 514 -1.12 -28.14 13.66
CA SER A 514 -1.00 -26.70 13.46
C SER A 514 -1.26 -25.90 14.75
N ASP A 515 -0.97 -24.61 14.69
CA ASP A 515 -1.17 -23.71 15.82
C ASP A 515 -2.64 -23.25 15.97
N VAL A 516 -3.06 -23.15 17.23
CA VAL A 516 -4.28 -22.47 17.66
C VAL A 516 -3.92 -21.26 18.51
N VAL A 517 -4.77 -20.24 18.51
CA VAL A 517 -4.53 -18.98 19.24
C VAL A 517 -5.43 -18.93 20.47
N LEU A 518 -4.83 -18.64 21.63
CA LEU A 518 -5.54 -18.52 22.90
C LEU A 518 -5.15 -17.22 23.59
N LYS A 519 -6.12 -16.49 24.16
CA LYS A 519 -5.85 -15.35 25.03
C LYS A 519 -4.98 -15.76 26.20
N ASP A 520 -3.92 -15.01 26.47
CA ASP A 520 -2.97 -15.26 27.56
C ASP A 520 -2.36 -13.95 28.04
N GLU A 521 -2.81 -13.49 29.21
CA GLU A 521 -2.39 -12.22 29.83
C GLU A 521 -0.93 -12.24 30.30
N THR A 522 -0.30 -13.42 30.38
CA THR A 522 1.12 -13.54 30.73
C THR A 522 2.06 -13.22 29.57
N LYS A 523 1.53 -13.05 28.36
CA LYS A 523 2.28 -12.71 27.14
C LYS A 523 2.11 -11.24 26.81
N ASP A 524 3.18 -10.66 26.27
CA ASP A 524 3.27 -9.27 25.83
C ASP A 524 2.15 -8.87 24.85
N VAL A 525 1.80 -9.75 23.92
CA VAL A 525 0.73 -9.53 22.94
C VAL A 525 -0.66 -9.91 23.44
N GLY A 526 -0.80 -10.37 24.69
CA GLY A 526 -2.07 -10.80 25.30
C GLY A 526 -2.65 -12.11 24.74
N ALA A 527 -1.90 -12.82 23.91
CA ALA A 527 -2.28 -14.09 23.31
C ALA A 527 -1.07 -15.01 23.12
N ARG A 528 -1.31 -16.30 22.95
CA ARG A 528 -0.26 -17.29 22.61
C ARG A 528 -0.73 -18.27 21.56
N ASN A 529 0.25 -18.74 20.78
CA ASN A 529 0.08 -19.89 19.91
C ASN A 529 0.34 -21.17 20.69
N SER A 530 -0.43 -22.22 20.38
CA SER A 530 -0.25 -23.56 20.93
C SER A 530 -0.32 -24.56 19.78
N ARG A 531 0.76 -25.30 19.54
CA ARG A 531 0.77 -26.41 18.57
C ARG A 531 -0.18 -27.50 19.04
N ARG A 532 -1.18 -27.82 18.22
CA ARG A 532 -2.15 -28.88 18.47
C ARG A 532 -2.04 -29.93 17.37
N PHE A 533 -2.23 -31.18 17.76
CA PHE A 533 -2.48 -32.29 16.85
C PHE A 533 -3.96 -32.64 16.98
N CYS A 534 -4.66 -32.72 15.85
CA CYS A 534 -6.05 -33.13 15.79
C CYS A 534 -6.21 -34.13 14.64
N ALA A 535 -6.97 -35.19 14.87
CA ALA A 535 -7.31 -36.18 13.87
C ALA A 535 -8.79 -36.52 13.95
N ILE A 536 -9.37 -36.87 12.80
CA ILE A 536 -10.77 -37.27 12.69
C ILE A 536 -10.89 -38.52 11.83
N TYR A 537 -11.79 -39.41 12.24
CA TYR A 537 -12.16 -40.62 11.51
C TYR A 537 -13.65 -40.55 11.20
N TYR A 538 -13.99 -40.59 9.91
CA TYR A 538 -15.37 -40.49 9.44
C TYR A 538 -15.73 -41.70 8.57
N ASN A 539 -16.72 -42.46 9.01
CA ASN A 539 -17.23 -43.67 8.37
C ASN A 539 -18.70 -43.90 8.75
N LYS A 540 -19.35 -44.95 8.21
CA LYS A 540 -20.72 -45.34 8.56
C LYS A 540 -20.90 -45.61 10.06
N SER A 541 -19.89 -46.19 10.70
CA SER A 541 -19.78 -46.33 12.15
C SER A 541 -18.64 -45.48 12.69
N PRO A 542 -18.79 -44.86 13.88
CA PRO A 542 -17.70 -44.12 14.50
C PRO A 542 -16.62 -45.09 14.98
N GLY A 543 -15.40 -44.95 14.44
CA GLY A 543 -14.24 -45.78 14.81
C GLY A 543 -13.48 -45.22 16.01
N PHE A 544 -14.11 -45.23 17.20
CA PHE A 544 -13.51 -44.69 18.43
C PHE A 544 -12.20 -45.43 18.79
N GLU A 545 -12.19 -46.75 18.61
CA GLU A 545 -11.04 -47.63 18.77
C GLU A 545 -9.90 -47.33 17.78
N VAL A 546 -10.21 -46.81 16.58
CA VAL A 546 -9.21 -46.42 15.59
C VAL A 546 -8.50 -45.13 16.02
N ILE A 547 -9.25 -44.15 16.52
CA ILE A 547 -8.67 -42.91 17.05
C ILE A 547 -7.91 -43.16 18.35
N HIS A 548 -8.41 -44.06 19.21
CA HIS A 548 -7.66 -44.54 20.37
C HIS A 548 -6.33 -45.17 19.97
N GLY A 549 -6.33 -46.10 19.00
CA GLY A 549 -5.11 -46.71 18.48
C GLY A 549 -4.15 -45.70 17.83
N LEU A 550 -4.67 -44.65 17.18
CA LEU A 550 -3.84 -43.56 16.65
C LEU A 550 -3.15 -42.78 17.78
N LEU A 551 -3.86 -42.51 18.87
CA LEU A 551 -3.28 -41.88 20.05
C LEU A 551 -2.18 -42.75 20.66
N ASP A 552 -2.45 -44.05 20.85
CA ASP A 552 -1.48 -45.00 21.39
C ASP A 552 -0.22 -45.05 20.52
N ARG A 553 -0.40 -45.10 19.19
CA ARG A 553 0.71 -45.05 18.23
C ARG A 553 1.48 -43.74 18.33
N THR A 554 0.79 -42.61 18.44
CA THR A 554 1.42 -41.29 18.58
C THR A 554 2.25 -41.22 19.87
N MET A 555 1.71 -41.67 20.99
CA MET A 555 2.42 -41.70 22.27
C MET A 555 3.62 -42.66 22.25
N GLN A 556 3.50 -43.80 21.55
CA GLN A 556 4.62 -44.72 21.31
C GLN A 556 5.77 -44.05 20.54
N LEU A 557 5.45 -43.29 19.48
CA LEU A 557 6.44 -42.53 18.70
C LEU A 557 7.10 -41.41 19.50
N LEU A 558 6.38 -40.84 20.47
CA LEU A 558 6.89 -39.86 21.41
C LEU A 558 7.64 -40.49 22.60
N GLU A 559 7.76 -41.82 22.64
CA GLU A 559 8.36 -42.59 23.73
C GLU A 559 7.69 -42.35 25.10
N VAL A 560 6.38 -42.07 25.10
CA VAL A 560 5.58 -41.85 26.31
C VAL A 560 4.84 -43.14 26.67
N LYS A 561 5.18 -43.71 27.83
CA LYS A 561 4.59 -44.97 28.34
C LYS A 561 3.12 -44.78 28.73
N SER A 562 2.31 -45.83 28.55
CA SER A 562 0.93 -45.85 29.08
C SER A 562 0.97 -46.22 30.56
N ALA A 563 0.93 -45.21 31.43
CA ALA A 563 1.04 -45.37 32.89
C ALA A 563 0.44 -44.17 33.62
N ARG A 564 -0.12 -44.40 34.82
CA ARG A 564 -0.54 -43.32 35.73
C ARG A 564 0.69 -42.78 36.47
N GLY A 565 1.00 -41.48 36.30
CA GLY A 565 2.06 -40.77 37.02
C GLY A 565 3.34 -40.50 36.22
N ASP A 566 3.85 -41.49 35.49
CA ASP A 566 5.07 -41.36 34.65
C ASP A 566 4.79 -41.84 33.22
N GLY A 567 4.03 -41.04 32.47
CA GLY A 567 3.49 -41.42 31.17
C GLY A 567 2.20 -40.70 30.81
N TYR A 568 1.38 -41.35 29.98
CA TYR A 568 0.01 -40.91 29.68
C TYR A 568 -1.01 -41.95 30.14
N HIS A 569 -2.20 -41.48 30.48
CA HIS A 569 -3.38 -42.33 30.67
C HIS A 569 -4.63 -41.60 30.17
N ILE A 570 -5.66 -42.40 29.92
CA ILE A 570 -6.95 -41.95 29.40
C ILE A 570 -7.96 -41.99 30.54
N GLN A 571 -8.62 -40.87 30.80
CA GLN A 571 -9.63 -40.73 31.84
C GLN A 571 -10.97 -40.39 31.19
N ALA A 572 -12.03 -41.14 31.48
CA ALA A 572 -13.37 -40.80 31.00
C ALA A 572 -13.75 -39.38 31.46
N ALA A 573 -14.30 -38.59 30.55
CA ALA A 573 -14.69 -37.21 30.77
C ALA A 573 -15.96 -36.89 29.98
N ASP A 574 -16.67 -35.85 30.40
CA ASP A 574 -17.82 -35.32 29.68
C ASP A 574 -17.46 -33.96 29.07
N ASP A 575 -17.78 -33.76 27.80
CA ASP A 575 -17.65 -32.50 27.07
C ASP A 575 -18.80 -32.39 26.07
N ASN A 576 -19.47 -31.24 26.04
CA ASN A 576 -20.67 -30.99 25.23
C ASN A 576 -20.46 -31.20 23.72
N THR A 577 -19.21 -31.18 23.25
CA THR A 577 -18.86 -31.42 21.85
C THR A 577 -19.02 -32.89 21.45
N PHE A 578 -18.94 -33.82 22.40
CA PHE A 578 -18.84 -35.26 22.15
C PHE A 578 -20.05 -36.02 22.70
N PHE A 579 -20.32 -37.21 22.15
CA PHE A 579 -21.41 -38.05 22.60
C PHE A 579 -21.16 -38.58 24.03
N PRO A 580 -22.15 -38.49 24.95
CA PRO A 580 -21.99 -38.93 26.34
C PRO A 580 -21.50 -40.38 26.47
N GLY A 581 -20.56 -40.61 27.39
CA GLY A 581 -19.95 -41.94 27.59
C GLY A 581 -18.97 -42.38 26.48
N ARG A 582 -18.71 -41.54 25.47
CA ARG A 582 -17.72 -41.78 24.40
C ARG A 582 -16.75 -40.61 24.26
N CYS A 583 -16.34 -40.05 25.39
CA CYS A 583 -15.36 -38.98 25.50
C CYS A 583 -14.34 -39.31 26.60
N ALA A 584 -13.10 -38.88 26.38
CA ALA A 584 -12.03 -39.06 27.36
C ALA A 584 -11.02 -37.90 27.30
N GLU A 585 -10.49 -37.56 28.46
CA GLU A 585 -9.38 -36.64 28.63
C GLU A 585 -8.05 -37.42 28.62
N ILE A 586 -7.07 -36.90 27.89
CA ILE A 586 -5.72 -37.46 27.83
C ILE A 586 -4.86 -36.71 28.84
N ARG A 587 -4.42 -37.40 29.90
CA ARG A 587 -3.54 -36.82 30.91
C ARG A 587 -2.14 -37.38 30.73
N ALA A 588 -1.20 -36.51 30.43
CA ALA A 588 0.22 -36.83 30.37
C ALA A 588 0.97 -36.05 31.44
N SER A 589 1.73 -36.76 32.26
CA SER A 589 2.64 -36.18 33.24
C SER A 589 4.05 -36.59 32.88
N ARG A 590 4.93 -35.61 32.71
CA ARG A 590 6.35 -35.85 32.55
C ARG A 590 7.04 -35.50 33.85
N SER A 591 7.71 -36.48 34.46
CA SER A 591 8.79 -36.22 35.40
C SER A 591 9.77 -35.25 34.70
N PRO A 592 10.17 -34.11 35.31
CA PRO A 592 11.16 -33.24 34.67
C PRO A 592 12.40 -34.09 34.34
N PRO A 593 13.00 -33.95 33.15
CA PRO A 593 14.23 -34.69 32.87
C PRO A 593 15.26 -34.37 33.96
N PRO A 594 16.06 -35.35 34.43
CA PRO A 594 17.18 -35.02 35.31
C PRO A 594 18.01 -33.94 34.61
N ARG A 595 18.30 -32.85 35.32
CA ARG A 595 19.10 -31.73 34.81
C ARG A 595 20.36 -32.32 34.18
N CYS A 596 20.43 -32.28 32.85
CA CYS A 596 21.65 -32.62 32.15
C CYS A 596 22.61 -31.46 32.41
N ASN A 597 23.52 -31.65 33.36
CA ASN A 597 24.67 -30.77 33.55
C ASN A 597 25.53 -30.86 32.28
N GLN A 598 25.27 -30.01 31.29
CA GLN A 598 26.30 -29.66 30.32
C GLN A 598 27.11 -28.50 30.92
N PRO A 599 28.44 -28.62 31.05
CA PRO A 599 29.28 -27.51 31.45
C PRO A 599 29.24 -26.42 30.37
N LEU A 600 29.26 -25.17 30.85
CA LEU A 600 29.28 -23.91 30.09
C LEU A 600 30.33 -23.86 28.99
#